data_AF-A0A6I1LDU5-F1
#
_entry.id   AF-A0A6I1LDU5-F1
#
_cell.length_a   1.000
_cell.length_b   1.000
_cell.length_c   1.000
_cell.angle_alpha   90.00
_cell.angle_beta   90.00
_cell.angle_gamma   90.00
#
_symmetry.space_group_name_H-M   'P 1'
#
loop_
_entity.id
_entity.type
_entity.pdbx_description
1 polymer ?
#
loop_
_entity_poly.entity_id
_entity_poly.type
_entity_poly.pdbx_seq_one_letter_code
_entity_poly.pdbx_strand_id
1 'polypeptide(L)'
;MKQICSIYRSTKRVGMYLYVLKSDALERVPEGLLALFGKPQHSFDLVLTPERKLSQEDITVVLENLDKQGYHLQMPPAEDEYIEHLPEELLRRNDPV
;
A
#
# COMPACT_ATOMS: atom_id res chain seq x y z
N MET A 1 -17.56 -5.92 14.92
CA MET A 1 -18.05 -4.65 14.35
C MET A 1 -17.88 -4.69 12.83
N LYS A 2 -18.82 -4.15 12.05
CA LYS A 2 -18.69 -4.06 10.58
C LYS A 2 -18.51 -2.59 10.21
N GLN A 3 -17.48 -2.27 9.44
CA GLN A 3 -17.13 -0.90 9.03
C GLN A 3 -17.17 -0.81 7.50
N ILE A 4 -17.75 0.25 6.93
CA ILE A 4 -17.66 0.51 5.49
C ILE A 4 -16.46 1.41 5.26
N CYS A 5 -15.52 0.94 4.46
CA CYS A 5 -14.29 1.63 4.15
C CYS A 5 -14.20 1.94 2.67
N SER A 6 -13.63 3.10 2.34
CA SER A 6 -13.28 3.47 0.97
C SER A 6 -11.78 3.27 0.79
N ILE A 7 -11.40 2.61 -0.31
CA ILE A 7 -10.01 2.36 -0.66
C ILE A 7 -9.63 3.32 -1.79
N TYR A 8 -8.59 4.09 -1.57
CA TYR A 8 -7.98 4.97 -2.57
C TYR A 8 -6.65 4.38 -3.02
N ARG A 9 -6.36 4.48 -4.31
CA ARG A 9 -5.06 4.13 -4.88
C ARG A 9 -4.23 5.38 -5.13
N SER A 10 -2.92 5.26 -4.95
CA SER A 10 -1.97 6.33 -5.27
C SER A 10 -1.80 6.47 -6.78
N THR A 11 -1.67 7.71 -7.27
CA THR A 11 -1.23 7.99 -8.65
C THR A 11 0.29 8.01 -8.79
N LYS A 12 1.03 8.03 -7.67
CA LYS A 12 2.49 8.15 -7.65
C LYS A 12 3.18 6.79 -7.57
N ARG A 13 2.58 5.82 -6.88
CA ARG A 13 3.16 4.48 -6.69
C ARG A 13 2.11 3.40 -6.86
N VAL A 14 2.34 2.50 -7.81
CA VAL A 14 1.49 1.33 -8.04
C VAL A 14 1.59 0.40 -6.83
N GLY A 15 0.46 -0.15 -6.38
CA GLY A 15 0.42 -1.02 -5.20
C GLY A 15 0.30 -0.27 -3.86
N MET A 16 0.37 1.06 -3.86
CA MET A 16 0.13 1.86 -2.66
C MET A 16 -1.36 2.20 -2.52
N TYR A 17 -1.94 1.88 -1.37
CA TYR A 17 -3.36 2.09 -1.09
C TYR A 17 -3.58 2.77 0.26
N LEU A 18 -4.67 3.55 0.33
CA LEU A 18 -5.11 4.21 1.54
C LEU A 18 -6.54 3.78 1.87
N TYR A 19 -6.71 3.25 3.07
CA TYR A 19 -7.99 2.80 3.61
C TYR A 19 -8.48 3.84 4.59
N VAL A 20 -9.75 4.24 4.44
CA VAL A 20 -10.41 5.22 5.32
C VAL A 20 -11.84 4.80 5.54
N LEU A 21 -12.44 5.25 6.66
CA LEU A 21 -13.87 5.10 6.86
C LEU A 21 -14.62 5.88 5.78
N LYS A 22 -15.67 5.28 5.22
CA LYS A 22 -16.46 5.93 4.15
C LYS A 22 -17.08 7.23 4.61
N SER A 23 -17.42 7.34 5.90
CA SER A 23 -17.99 8.54 6.50
C SER A 23 -17.00 9.70 6.61
N ASP A 24 -15.73 9.41 6.89
CA ASP A 24 -14.67 10.42 7.08
C ASP A 24 -13.93 10.77 5.78
N ALA A 25 -14.05 9.92 4.75
CA ALA A 25 -13.29 10.03 3.51
C ALA A 25 -11.80 10.32 3.78
N LEU A 26 -11.25 11.41 3.26
CA LEU A 26 -9.83 11.75 3.44
C LEU A 26 -9.58 12.77 4.56
N GLU A 27 -10.61 13.15 5.34
CA GLU A 27 -10.52 14.26 6.30
C GLU A 27 -9.54 14.00 7.44
N ARG A 28 -9.38 12.72 7.84
CA ARG A 28 -8.48 12.31 8.91
C ARG A 28 -7.06 11.99 8.43
N VAL A 29 -6.76 12.17 7.14
CA VAL A 29 -5.46 11.84 6.56
C VAL A 29 -4.54 13.06 6.64
N PRO A 30 -3.34 12.96 7.25
CA PRO A 30 -2.40 14.07 7.34
C PRO A 30 -1.99 14.58 5.95
N GLU A 31 -1.91 15.91 5.80
CA GLU A 31 -1.52 16.54 4.53
C GLU A 31 -0.16 16.08 4.02
N GLY A 32 0.81 15.90 4.93
CA GLY A 32 2.13 15.38 4.57
C GLY A 32 2.07 13.98 3.95
N LEU A 33 1.16 13.13 4.42
CA LEU A 33 0.93 11.81 3.84
C LEU A 33 0.24 11.92 2.48
N LEU A 34 -0.79 12.75 2.35
CA LEU A 34 -1.46 13.00 1.07
C LEU A 34 -0.48 13.54 0.01
N ALA A 35 0.45 14.42 0.40
CA ALA A 35 1.48 14.94 -0.48
C ALA A 35 2.38 13.82 -1.03
N LEU A 36 2.79 12.87 -0.19
CA LEU A 36 3.56 11.69 -0.62
C LEU A 36 2.71 10.71 -1.45
N PHE A 37 1.45 10.54 -1.08
CA PHE A 37 0.50 9.67 -1.75
C PHE A 37 0.09 10.18 -3.15
N GLY A 38 0.14 11.50 -3.37
CA GLY A 38 -0.32 12.13 -4.60
C GLY A 38 -1.83 12.31 -4.62
N LYS A 39 -2.42 12.45 -5.82
CA LYS A 39 -3.87 12.66 -5.95
C LYS A 39 -4.58 11.33 -5.71
N PRO A 40 -5.31 11.15 -4.59
CA PRO A 40 -5.95 9.87 -4.31
C PRO A 40 -7.04 9.59 -5.34
N GLN A 41 -7.05 8.40 -5.91
CA GLN A 41 -8.12 7.95 -6.80
C GLN A 41 -8.95 6.90 -6.07
N HIS A 42 -10.25 7.12 -5.93
CA HIS A 42 -11.14 6.12 -5.36
C HIS A 42 -11.09 4.85 -6.23
N SER A 43 -10.85 3.71 -5.58
CA SER A 43 -10.71 2.41 -6.23
C SER A 43 -11.98 1.61 -6.07
N PHE A 44 -12.40 1.35 -4.83
CA PHE A 44 -13.66 0.69 -4.50
C PHE A 44 -13.98 0.85 -3.01
N ASP A 45 -15.22 0.55 -2.64
CA ASP A 45 -15.64 0.44 -1.24
C ASP A 45 -15.65 -1.02 -0.80
N LEU A 46 -15.36 -1.24 0.49
CA LEU A 46 -15.30 -2.56 1.09
C LEU A 46 -15.92 -2.55 2.48
N VAL A 47 -16.70 -3.57 2.79
CA VAL A 47 -17.11 -3.83 4.18
C VAL A 47 -16.00 -4.62 4.86
N LEU A 48 -15.36 -4.01 5.86
CA LEU A 48 -14.38 -4.67 6.71
C LEU A 48 -15.10 -5.35 7.88
N THR A 49 -14.76 -6.62 8.07
CA THR A 49 -15.13 -7.45 9.21
C THR A 49 -13.87 -8.16 9.70
N PRO A 50 -13.76 -8.48 11.00
CA PRO A 50 -12.55 -9.14 11.53
C PRO A 50 -12.27 -10.51 10.89
N GLU A 51 -13.28 -11.16 10.31
CA GLU A 51 -13.16 -12.45 9.62
C GLU A 51 -12.74 -12.31 8.15
N ARG A 52 -12.71 -11.08 7.61
CA ARG A 52 -12.39 -10.84 6.21
C ARG A 52 -10.88 -10.92 5.99
N LYS A 53 -10.45 -11.81 5.11
CA LYS A 53 -9.06 -11.90 4.68
C LYS A 53 -8.74 -10.83 3.64
N LEU A 54 -7.70 -10.04 3.87
CA LEU A 54 -7.11 -9.13 2.89
C LEU A 54 -5.89 -9.80 2.27
N SER A 55 -5.55 -9.42 1.03
CA SER A 55 -4.46 -10.08 0.29
C SER A 55 -3.07 -9.62 0.71
N GLN A 56 -2.92 -8.37 1.13
CA GLN A 56 -1.62 -7.75 1.41
C GLN A 56 -1.47 -7.21 2.84
N GLU A 57 -2.56 -7.02 3.57
CA GLU A 57 -2.56 -6.40 4.90
C GLU A 57 -3.24 -7.28 5.94
N ASP A 58 -2.92 -7.05 7.21
CA ASP A 58 -3.60 -7.69 8.32
C ASP A 58 -4.88 -6.93 8.68
N ILE A 59 -6.02 -7.63 8.68
CA ILE A 59 -7.34 -7.01 8.91
C ILE A 59 -7.45 -6.39 10.31
N THR A 60 -6.78 -6.96 11.31
CA THR A 60 -6.81 -6.46 12.69
C THR A 60 -6.06 -5.14 12.79
N VAL A 61 -4.88 -5.07 12.16
CA VAL A 61 -4.07 -3.84 12.07
C VAL A 61 -4.82 -2.74 11.31
N VAL A 62 -5.47 -3.08 10.19
CA VAL A 62 -6.27 -2.11 9.43
C VAL A 62 -7.42 -1.56 10.28
N LEU A 63 -8.18 -2.43 10.94
CA LEU A 63 -9.30 -2.02 11.80
C LEU A 63 -8.81 -1.16 12.98
N GLU A 64 -7.69 -1.51 13.60
CA GLU A 64 -7.12 -0.75 14.70
C GLU A 64 -6.66 0.64 14.26
N ASN A 65 -5.98 0.75 13.13
CA ASN A 65 -5.53 2.04 12.59
C ASN A 65 -6.71 2.93 12.19
N LEU A 66 -7.74 2.35 11.58
CA LEU A 66 -8.97 3.08 11.25
C LEU A 66 -9.67 3.62 12.49
N ASP A 67 -9.71 2.86 13.58
CA ASP A 67 -10.30 3.30 14.85
C ASP A 67 -9.47 4.43 15.50
N LYS A 68 -8.16 4.20 15.68
CA LYS A 68 -7.28 5.12 16.42
C LYS A 68 -6.99 6.41 15.66
N GLN A 69 -6.56 6.33 14.40
CA GLN A 69 -6.08 7.48 13.63
C GLN A 69 -6.97 7.85 12.45
N GLY A 70 -7.88 6.98 12.01
CA GLY A 70 -8.85 7.29 10.95
C GLY A 70 -8.42 6.88 9.54
N TYR A 71 -7.21 6.36 9.38
CA TYR A 71 -6.70 5.88 8.10
C TYR A 71 -5.68 4.75 8.29
N HIS A 72 -5.52 3.93 7.26
CA HIS A 72 -4.44 2.95 7.17
C HIS A 72 -3.75 3.08 5.80
N LEU A 73 -2.42 3.09 5.78
CA LEU A 73 -1.62 3.15 4.57
C LEU A 73 -1.00 1.78 4.29
N GLN A 74 -1.37 1.19 3.17
CA GLN A 74 -0.73 0.01 2.63
C GLN A 74 0.39 0.46 1.69
N MET A 75 1.61 0.08 2.02
CA MET A 75 2.77 0.31 1.16
C MET A 75 2.76 -0.68 -0.01
N PRO A 76 3.27 -0.28 -1.19
CA PRO A 76 3.48 -1.23 -2.26
C PRO A 76 4.50 -2.28 -1.80
N PRO A 77 4.40 -3.53 -2.28
CA PRO A 77 5.46 -4.50 -2.06
C PRO A 77 6.78 -3.90 -2.55
N ALA A 78 7.89 -4.19 -1.86
CA ALA A 78 9.19 -3.89 -2.42
C ALA A 78 9.23 -4.51 -3.82
N GLU A 79 9.54 -3.71 -4.83
CA GLU A 79 9.97 -4.30 -6.10
C GLU A 79 11.17 -5.15 -5.72
N ASP A 80 11.06 -6.48 -5.84
CA ASP A 80 12.24 -7.31 -6.00
C ASP A 80 12.95 -6.68 -7.20
N GLU A 81 13.92 -5.82 -6.95
CA GLU A 81 14.97 -5.55 -7.92
C GLU A 81 15.42 -6.94 -8.31
N TYR A 82 15.03 -7.37 -9.50
CA TYR A 82 15.62 -8.51 -10.17
C TYR A 82 17.10 -8.14 -10.28
N ILE A 83 17.87 -8.45 -9.24
CA ILE A 83 19.31 -8.56 -9.35
C ILE A 83 19.45 -9.76 -10.27
N GLU A 84 19.50 -9.49 -11.58
CA GLU A 84 20.00 -10.46 -12.52
C GLU A 84 21.43 -10.75 -12.06
N HIS A 85 21.58 -11.80 -11.27
CA HIS A 85 22.88 -12.37 -10.98
C HIS A 85 23.46 -12.78 -12.33
N LEU A 86 24.25 -11.90 -12.94
CA LEU A 86 25.03 -12.29 -14.10
C LEU A 86 25.88 -13.49 -13.67
N PRO A 87 25.84 -14.62 -14.39
CA PRO A 87 26.69 -15.75 -14.09
C PRO A 87 28.15 -15.29 -14.07
N GLU A 88 28.93 -15.77 -13.10
CA GLU A 88 30.33 -15.35 -12.90
C GLU A 88 31.18 -15.44 -14.18
N GLU A 89 30.83 -16.33 -15.10
CA GLU A 89 31.50 -16.50 -16.40
C GLU A 89 31.47 -15.23 -17.28
N LEU A 90 30.45 -14.39 -17.17
CA LEU A 90 30.37 -13.13 -17.92
C LEU A 90 31.18 -11.99 -17.28
N LEU A 91 31.49 -12.10 -15.98
CA LEU A 91 32.34 -11.13 -15.27
C LEU A 91 33.84 -11.33 -15.57
N ARG A 92 34.25 -12.55 -15.95
CA ARG A 92 35.66 -12.94 -16.18
C ARG A 92 36.12 -12.82 -17.63
N ARG A 93 35.26 -12.37 -18.55
CA ARG A 93 35.59 -12.33 -19.99
C ARG A 93 36.43 -11.11 -20.42
N ASN A 94 36.74 -10.19 -19.51
CA ASN A 94 37.45 -8.96 -19.82
C ASN A 94 38.87 -8.87 -19.23
N ASP A 95 39.50 -9.99 -18.88
CA ASP A 95 40.94 -9.98 -18.61
C ASP A 95 41.72 -9.89 -19.94
N PRO A 96 42.36 -8.75 -20.27
CA PRO A 96 43.27 -8.70 -21.40
C PRO A 96 44.50 -9.56 -21.09
N VAL A 97 44.87 -10.42 -22.04
CA VAL A 97 46.10 -11.23 -22.01
C VAL A 97 47.34 -10.35 -22.01
#